data_AF-A0A518CJ64-F1
#
_entry.id   AF-A0A518CJ64-F1
#
_cell.length_a   1.000
_cell.length_b   1.000
_cell.length_c   1.000
_cell.angle_alpha   90.00
_cell.angle_beta   90.00
_cell.angle_gamma   90.00
#
_symmetry.space_group_name_H-M   'P 1'
#
loop_
_entity.id
_entity.type
_entity.pdbx_description
1 polymer ?
#
loop_
_entity_poly.entity_id
_entity_poly.type
_entity_poly.pdbx_seq_one_letter_code
_entity_poly.pdbx_strand_id
1 'polypeptide(L)'
;MGWLSRDVYQVTHNQFSCKSQIARYYRRMLCVSALLLTLLTGCDNPSNSQATPSPDTGVPMGEPNPARLSPGQDLPSPTKRDSAALDAHITQEILAEEPVQFDNQTEPEQVYRPVDRRQVPDPGLLDQLGIHMVESKHIRLYSDLPVEQIESLPPLVDQLIAALEKYFGELPPDRDGKAFQLSGYIMQDVPLYEKSGLLPPKFAQVQHGRHQGAEFWIVVPASEYYLRHLLFHEATHCFMMYLPGTSAPVWYLEGMAELFGTHWLREDGSIEFNIFPESTTAYEGFGRIELIKLDIDETGPKMIEQVTNLESGGYHSNVSYAWAWALCSFFDQHPEYQQRFRHLSRQYLREEPFVENFVKEFAPLATRLNQEWIAMISELEYGMEIDRLAIDFTPGKPIEGAVEIEVAANEGWQNSRWLLEAGKTYRVQATGQFELDETTRPWTSTAEGISIDYYRGAPFGRLLGAIAPAEAESPEQNYCFAQFANFGKELVFRAPYTGTLHLRLNDRPDLMFDNKGTVQVRVEEVEMPTDESAR
;
A
#
# COMPACT_ATOMS: atom_id res chain seq x y z
N MET A 1 22.54 11.20 -7.21
CA MET A 1 22.68 12.59 -6.74
C MET A 1 22.19 12.63 -5.29
N GLY A 2 23.00 12.10 -4.37
CA GLY A 2 22.77 12.22 -2.93
C GLY A 2 23.54 13.43 -2.40
N TRP A 3 22.88 14.26 -1.61
CA TRP A 3 23.41 15.24 -0.66
C TRP A 3 24.77 15.90 -0.97
N LEU A 4 24.78 16.98 -1.75
CA LEU A 4 25.79 18.05 -1.66
C LEU A 4 25.18 19.41 -2.06
N SER A 5 25.58 20.47 -1.34
CA SER A 5 24.99 21.80 -1.34
C SER A 5 25.20 22.60 -2.63
N ARG A 6 24.25 23.51 -2.88
CA ARG A 6 24.38 24.66 -3.79
C ARG A 6 25.50 25.57 -3.31
N ASP A 7 26.58 25.70 -4.09
CA ASP A 7 26.96 26.94 -4.76
C ASP A 7 28.35 26.86 -5.41
N VAL A 8 28.49 27.65 -6.48
CA VAL A 8 29.66 27.99 -7.32
C VAL A 8 29.82 27.21 -8.66
N TYR A 9 29.76 28.04 -9.70
CA TYR A 9 29.55 27.94 -11.15
C TYR A 9 30.61 27.22 -12.04
N GLN A 10 30.13 26.64 -13.17
CA GLN A 10 30.63 26.64 -14.58
C GLN A 10 32.10 26.18 -14.85
N VAL A 11 32.49 25.29 -15.78
CA VAL A 11 32.08 24.84 -17.14
C VAL A 11 32.84 23.49 -17.37
N THR A 12 32.33 22.38 -17.92
CA THR A 12 32.28 22.08 -19.37
C THR A 12 31.74 20.66 -19.64
N HIS A 13 30.84 20.62 -20.63
CA HIS A 13 30.31 19.52 -21.43
C HIS A 13 30.98 18.13 -21.40
N ASN A 14 30.17 17.10 -21.15
CA ASN A 14 29.78 16.13 -22.19
C ASN A 14 28.74 15.12 -21.66
N GLN A 15 27.45 15.39 -21.86
CA GLN A 15 26.46 14.33 -22.02
C GLN A 15 25.53 14.71 -23.18
N PHE A 16 25.75 14.02 -24.28
CA PHE A 16 24.87 14.05 -25.44
C PHE A 16 23.54 13.36 -25.11
N SER A 17 22.46 14.10 -25.39
CA SER A 17 21.15 13.60 -25.85
C SER A 17 20.20 12.92 -24.85
N CYS A 18 19.54 13.74 -24.02
CA CYS A 18 18.14 13.50 -23.62
C CYS A 18 17.25 14.76 -23.82
N LYS A 19 17.48 15.49 -24.93
CA LYS A 19 16.60 16.62 -25.35
C LYS A 19 16.07 16.49 -26.77
N SER A 20 16.35 15.39 -27.47
CA SER A 20 15.93 15.18 -28.88
C SER A 20 14.66 14.34 -29.07
N GLN A 21 14.00 13.89 -27.99
CA GLN A 21 12.72 13.17 -28.08
C GLN A 21 11.50 14.04 -27.76
N ILE A 22 11.64 15.05 -26.91
CA ILE A 22 10.56 16.00 -26.58
C ILE A 22 10.19 16.87 -27.80
N ALA A 23 11.14 17.25 -28.65
CA ALA A 23 10.87 18.00 -29.88
C ALA A 23 10.20 17.17 -31.00
N ARG A 24 10.23 15.83 -30.93
CA ARG A 24 9.60 14.95 -31.93
C ARG A 24 8.13 14.65 -31.61
N TYR A 25 7.74 14.73 -30.34
CA TYR A 25 6.34 14.55 -29.92
C TYR A 25 5.47 15.77 -30.30
N TYR A 26 5.96 16.99 -30.04
CA TYR A 26 5.22 18.22 -30.37
C TYR A 26 5.18 18.57 -31.87
N ARG A 27 6.15 18.08 -32.67
CA ARG A 27 6.09 18.23 -34.15
C ARG A 27 5.10 17.29 -34.83
N ARG A 28 4.71 16.18 -34.20
CA ARG A 28 3.70 15.24 -34.74
C ARG A 28 2.26 15.64 -34.39
N MET A 29 2.03 16.30 -33.26
CA MET A 29 0.70 16.82 -32.89
C MET A 29 0.26 18.06 -33.69
N LEU A 30 1.20 18.85 -34.24
CA LEU A 30 0.89 20.03 -35.07
C LEU A 30 0.71 19.72 -36.57
N CYS A 31 1.08 18.52 -37.04
CA CYS A 31 0.89 18.10 -38.44
C CYS A 31 -0.39 17.29 -38.68
N VAL A 32 -1.10 16.85 -37.63
CA VAL A 32 -2.36 16.09 -37.77
C VAL A 32 -3.60 17.00 -37.70
N SER A 33 -3.49 18.20 -37.11
CA SER A 33 -4.57 19.20 -37.06
C SER A 33 -4.62 20.14 -38.27
N ALA A 34 -3.62 20.12 -39.16
CA ALA A 34 -3.59 20.90 -40.40
C ALA A 34 -3.99 20.11 -41.67
N LEU A 35 -4.26 18.80 -41.56
CA LEU A 35 -4.63 17.95 -42.71
C LEU A 35 -6.13 17.56 -42.75
N LEU A 36 -6.94 18.07 -41.82
CA LEU A 36 -8.40 17.83 -41.75
C LEU A 36 -9.24 19.07 -42.12
N LEU A 37 -8.61 20.10 -42.67
CA LEU A 37 -9.26 21.37 -43.06
C LEU A 37 -9.16 21.71 -44.54
N THR A 38 -8.70 20.78 -45.38
CA THR A 38 -8.77 20.90 -46.84
C THR A 38 -9.20 19.59 -47.45
N LEU A 39 -10.51 19.38 -47.52
CA LEU A 39 -11.24 18.60 -48.53
C LEU A 39 -12.69 18.54 -48.05
N LEU A 40 -13.53 19.40 -48.63
CA LEU A 40 -14.94 19.18 -49.01
C LEU A 40 -15.64 20.55 -49.12
N THR A 41 -15.43 21.19 -50.27
CA THR A 41 -16.29 22.23 -50.80
C THR A 41 -17.00 21.70 -52.04
N GLY A 42 -18.34 21.73 -52.04
CA GLY A 42 -19.16 21.92 -53.24
C GLY A 42 -19.93 20.71 -53.77
N CYS A 43 -21.25 20.64 -53.55
CA CYS A 43 -22.26 21.21 -54.48
C CYS A 43 -23.71 21.01 -54.00
N ASP A 44 -24.40 22.15 -53.80
CA ASP A 44 -25.78 22.54 -54.19
C ASP A 44 -27.08 21.83 -53.70
N ASN A 45 -27.74 22.47 -52.70
CA ASN A 45 -29.13 23.02 -52.56
C ASN A 45 -30.30 22.64 -53.51
N PRO A 46 -31.60 23.00 -53.21
CA PRO A 46 -32.29 23.29 -51.92
C PRO A 46 -33.75 22.72 -51.81
N SER A 47 -34.36 22.70 -50.62
CA SER A 47 -35.73 23.24 -50.34
C SER A 47 -36.29 22.93 -48.93
N ASN A 48 -36.49 24.00 -48.16
CA ASN A 48 -37.69 24.40 -47.40
C ASN A 48 -38.43 23.37 -46.50
N SER A 49 -38.48 23.59 -45.17
CA SER A 49 -39.71 24.01 -44.45
C SER A 49 -39.59 24.05 -42.91
N GLN A 50 -39.86 25.24 -42.37
CA GLN A 50 -40.65 25.61 -41.19
C GLN A 50 -40.40 25.04 -39.78
N ALA A 51 -40.24 26.00 -38.86
CA ALA A 51 -40.32 25.88 -37.40
C ALA A 51 -41.78 25.96 -36.88
N THR A 52 -42.07 25.32 -35.75
CA THR A 52 -42.71 25.91 -34.55
C THR A 52 -42.73 24.95 -33.35
N PRO A 53 -42.84 25.44 -32.10
CA PRO A 53 -42.39 24.77 -30.87
C PRO A 53 -43.51 24.40 -29.87
N SER A 54 -43.19 23.64 -28.80
CA SER A 54 -43.84 23.62 -27.46
C SER A 54 -43.26 22.49 -26.57
N PRO A 55 -43.47 22.46 -25.24
CA PRO A 55 -43.65 23.56 -24.30
C PRO A 55 -42.78 23.46 -23.02
N ASP A 56 -42.86 24.57 -22.30
CA ASP A 56 -42.32 24.96 -21.01
C ASP A 56 -42.81 24.11 -19.82
N THR A 57 -41.93 23.81 -18.85
CA THR A 57 -42.26 23.60 -17.41
C THR A 57 -41.00 23.77 -16.52
N GLY A 58 -40.88 24.94 -15.90
CA GLY A 58 -40.78 25.06 -14.42
C GLY A 58 -39.48 24.70 -13.65
N VAL A 59 -38.48 25.60 -13.61
CA VAL A 59 -37.86 26.28 -12.41
C VAL A 59 -37.30 25.43 -11.23
N PRO A 60 -36.17 25.79 -10.56
CA PRO A 60 -34.81 26.18 -11.00
C PRO A 60 -33.66 25.47 -10.20
N MET A 61 -32.45 25.38 -10.75
CA MET A 61 -31.22 25.07 -9.99
C MET A 61 -30.47 26.37 -9.65
N GLY A 62 -30.09 26.52 -8.37
CA GLY A 62 -29.21 27.60 -7.92
C GLY A 62 -27.79 27.07 -7.69
N GLU A 63 -26.83 27.61 -8.43
CA GLU A 63 -25.39 27.47 -8.20
C GLU A 63 -24.92 28.36 -7.03
N PRO A 64 -23.90 27.95 -6.25
CA PRO A 64 -23.21 28.85 -5.33
C PRO A 64 -21.82 29.26 -5.88
N ASN A 65 -21.51 30.55 -5.85
CA ASN A 65 -20.13 31.03 -5.78
C ASN A 65 -20.08 32.51 -5.31
N PRO A 66 -18.92 33.10 -5.00
CA PRO A 66 -18.10 33.01 -3.78
C PRO A 66 -18.04 34.36 -3.03
N ALA A 67 -17.44 34.40 -1.82
CA ALA A 67 -16.32 35.30 -1.47
C ALA A 67 -16.23 35.69 0.03
N ARG A 68 -14.97 35.60 0.52
CA ARG A 68 -14.24 36.47 1.45
C ARG A 68 -14.81 36.83 2.82
N LEU A 69 -14.03 36.38 3.82
CA LEU A 69 -14.05 36.76 5.24
C LEU A 69 -13.31 38.07 5.54
N SER A 70 -13.80 38.77 6.59
CA SER A 70 -13.10 39.55 7.65
C SER A 70 -13.70 40.95 7.87
N PRO A 71 -13.59 41.58 9.07
CA PRO A 71 -13.62 41.07 10.44
C PRO A 71 -14.50 41.93 11.40
N GLY A 72 -14.83 41.44 12.61
CA GLY A 72 -15.17 42.32 13.75
C GLY A 72 -16.18 41.82 14.79
N GLN A 73 -15.73 41.78 16.05
CA GLN A 73 -16.46 41.90 17.33
C GLN A 73 -17.30 40.71 17.81
N ASP A 74 -17.38 40.31 19.09
CA ASP A 74 -16.63 40.54 20.33
C ASP A 74 -17.18 39.45 21.30
N LEU A 75 -16.33 38.72 22.03
CA LEU A 75 -16.72 37.72 23.05
C LEU A 75 -16.36 38.25 24.45
N PRO A 76 -17.23 38.12 25.47
CA PRO A 76 -16.88 38.45 26.84
C PRO A 76 -16.23 37.27 27.59
N SER A 77 -15.13 37.58 28.29
CA SER A 77 -14.31 36.71 29.13
C SER A 77 -14.91 36.42 30.52
N PRO A 78 -14.51 35.33 31.20
CA PRO A 78 -14.79 35.12 32.62
C PRO A 78 -13.61 35.50 33.54
N THR A 79 -13.94 36.07 34.70
CA THR A 79 -13.01 36.56 35.73
C THR A 79 -12.76 35.52 36.82
N LYS A 80 -11.50 35.45 37.29
CA LYS A 80 -11.00 34.63 38.42
C LYS A 80 -11.52 35.07 39.79
N ARG A 81 -11.57 34.12 40.75
CA ARG A 81 -10.97 34.29 42.10
C ARG A 81 -10.83 32.99 42.90
N ASP A 82 -9.63 32.78 43.45
CA ASP A 82 -9.27 31.78 44.47
C ASP A 82 -9.64 32.26 45.89
N SER A 83 -9.95 31.34 46.82
CA SER A 83 -9.20 31.10 48.08
C SER A 83 -9.99 30.32 49.17
N ALA A 84 -9.36 29.23 49.62
CA ALA A 84 -9.25 28.66 50.98
C ALA A 84 -10.46 28.47 51.94
N ALA A 85 -10.63 27.19 52.33
CA ALA A 85 -10.86 26.61 53.66
C ALA A 85 -12.00 27.13 54.57
N LEU A 86 -12.94 26.23 54.94
CA LEU A 86 -13.41 26.10 56.33
C LEU A 86 -14.06 24.73 56.60
N ASP A 87 -13.93 24.32 57.85
CA ASP A 87 -14.05 22.99 58.45
C ASP A 87 -15.44 22.35 58.59
N ALA A 88 -15.38 21.02 58.65
CA ALA A 88 -15.97 20.07 59.60
C ALA A 88 -17.39 20.23 60.21
N HIS A 89 -17.99 19.04 60.38
CA HIS A 89 -19.16 18.65 61.19
C HIS A 89 -20.54 18.82 60.53
N ILE A 90 -21.16 17.68 60.15
CA ILE A 90 -22.28 17.07 60.90
C ILE A 90 -22.37 15.57 60.54
N THR A 91 -21.91 14.78 61.51
CA THR A 91 -22.48 13.57 62.12
C THR A 91 -23.39 12.62 61.32
N GLN A 92 -22.95 11.35 61.35
CA GLN A 92 -23.69 10.08 61.39
C GLN A 92 -25.23 10.14 61.46
N GLU A 93 -25.87 9.67 60.39
CA GLU A 93 -27.11 8.91 60.33
C GLU A 93 -27.15 8.38 58.88
N ILE A 94 -26.86 7.11 58.60
CA ILE A 94 -27.81 6.00 58.66
C ILE A 94 -26.99 4.70 58.62
N LEU A 95 -27.17 3.87 59.65
CA LEU A 95 -26.75 2.47 59.68
C LEU A 95 -27.91 1.63 59.11
N ALA A 96 -27.69 1.02 57.94
CA ALA A 96 -28.21 -0.27 57.47
C ALA A 96 -28.25 -0.27 55.93
N GLU A 97 -27.12 -0.54 55.28
CA GLU A 97 -27.13 -0.99 53.89
C GLU A 97 -27.15 -2.52 53.90
N GLU A 98 -28.26 -3.07 53.39
CA GLU A 98 -28.41 -4.48 53.06
C GLU A 98 -27.29 -4.93 52.10
N PRO A 99 -26.90 -6.21 52.10
CA PRO A 99 -25.89 -6.69 51.17
C PRO A 99 -26.38 -6.44 49.75
N VAL A 100 -25.69 -5.55 49.04
CA VAL A 100 -25.86 -5.39 47.59
C VAL A 100 -25.62 -6.75 46.97
N GLN A 101 -26.71 -7.40 46.53
CA GLN A 101 -26.60 -8.52 45.62
C GLN A 101 -25.84 -8.01 44.41
N PHE A 102 -24.67 -8.59 44.15
CA PHE A 102 -24.04 -8.48 42.85
C PHE A 102 -25.05 -9.02 41.84
N ASP A 103 -25.67 -8.08 41.13
CA ASP A 103 -26.57 -8.38 40.04
C ASP A 103 -25.86 -9.31 39.05
N ASN A 104 -26.63 -10.26 38.52
CA ASN A 104 -26.15 -11.30 37.63
C ASN A 104 -25.23 -10.67 36.58
N GLN A 105 -24.05 -11.28 36.39
CA GLN A 105 -23.33 -11.09 35.13
C GLN A 105 -24.29 -11.55 34.03
N THR A 106 -24.99 -10.60 33.41
CA THR A 106 -25.75 -10.83 32.20
C THR A 106 -24.77 -11.43 31.22
N GLU A 107 -24.98 -12.69 30.84
CA GLU A 107 -24.18 -13.28 29.77
C GLU A 107 -24.23 -12.32 28.58
N PRO A 108 -23.08 -11.95 27.99
CA PRO A 108 -23.07 -11.01 26.89
C PRO A 108 -24.02 -11.53 25.81
N GLU A 109 -24.96 -10.69 25.40
CA GLU A 109 -26.00 -11.05 24.44
C GLU A 109 -25.32 -11.55 23.15
N GLN A 110 -25.71 -12.74 22.69
CA GLN A 110 -25.08 -13.36 21.53
C GLN A 110 -25.29 -12.49 20.28
N VAL A 111 -24.19 -12.05 19.66
CA VAL A 111 -24.19 -11.32 18.39
C VAL A 111 -24.51 -12.28 17.26
N TYR A 112 -25.39 -11.87 16.33
CA TYR A 112 -25.78 -12.64 15.15
C TYR A 112 -25.51 -11.82 13.89
N ARG A 113 -25.09 -12.48 12.83
CA ARG A 113 -24.93 -11.82 11.53
C ARG A 113 -26.29 -11.54 10.87
N PRO A 114 -26.36 -10.66 9.86
CA PRO A 114 -27.60 -10.38 9.15
C PRO A 114 -28.24 -11.64 8.55
N VAL A 115 -29.57 -11.68 8.54
CA VAL A 115 -30.33 -12.74 7.86
C VAL A 115 -30.09 -12.66 6.36
N ASP A 116 -29.79 -13.80 5.73
CA ASP A 116 -29.65 -13.89 4.29
C ASP A 116 -30.99 -13.62 3.58
N ARG A 117 -31.04 -12.55 2.78
CA ARG A 117 -32.21 -12.10 2.00
C ARG A 117 -31.95 -12.08 0.50
N ARG A 118 -30.84 -12.69 0.05
CA ARG A 118 -30.49 -12.70 -1.37
C ARG A 118 -31.54 -13.47 -2.16
N GLN A 119 -31.83 -12.98 -3.36
CA GLN A 119 -32.73 -13.68 -4.27
C GLN A 119 -31.96 -14.79 -4.96
N VAL A 120 -32.52 -15.99 -4.97
CA VAL A 120 -31.98 -17.09 -5.78
C VAL A 120 -32.57 -16.96 -7.19
N PRO A 121 -31.75 -16.85 -8.23
CA PRO A 121 -32.23 -16.79 -9.61
C PRO A 121 -33.08 -18.01 -9.97
N ASP A 122 -34.12 -17.79 -10.78
CA ASP A 122 -34.99 -18.88 -11.27
C ASP A 122 -34.20 -19.83 -12.20
N PRO A 123 -34.14 -21.15 -11.94
CA PRO A 123 -33.40 -22.08 -12.78
C PRO A 123 -33.87 -22.08 -14.25
N GLY A 124 -35.16 -21.93 -14.50
CA GLY A 124 -35.71 -21.88 -15.86
C GLY A 124 -35.25 -20.66 -16.65
N LEU A 125 -35.07 -19.52 -15.97
CA LEU A 125 -34.45 -18.32 -16.54
C LEU A 125 -32.96 -18.54 -16.83
N LEU A 126 -32.21 -19.13 -15.90
CA LEU A 126 -30.79 -19.41 -16.08
C LEU A 126 -30.54 -20.31 -17.31
N ASP A 127 -31.31 -21.40 -17.45
CA ASP A 127 -31.23 -22.31 -18.60
C ASP A 127 -31.52 -21.60 -19.93
N GLN A 128 -32.53 -20.71 -19.95
CA GLN A 128 -32.89 -19.94 -21.15
C GLN A 128 -31.80 -18.94 -21.57
N LEU A 129 -31.08 -18.38 -20.59
CA LEU A 129 -30.01 -17.42 -20.82
C LEU A 129 -28.65 -18.08 -21.07
N GLY A 130 -28.54 -19.41 -20.89
CA GLY A 130 -27.26 -20.12 -20.96
C GLY A 130 -26.33 -19.80 -19.80
N ILE A 131 -26.88 -19.43 -18.64
CA ILE A 131 -26.11 -19.16 -17.42
C ILE A 131 -26.06 -20.42 -16.58
N HIS A 132 -24.86 -20.92 -16.34
CA HIS A 132 -24.60 -22.08 -15.51
C HIS A 132 -24.48 -21.68 -14.03
N MET A 133 -24.90 -22.57 -13.14
CA MET A 133 -24.73 -22.43 -11.69
C MET A 133 -23.92 -23.61 -11.15
N VAL A 134 -22.83 -23.30 -10.45
CA VAL A 134 -22.02 -24.25 -9.69
C VAL A 134 -21.94 -23.81 -8.23
N GLU A 135 -21.91 -24.74 -7.29
CA GLU A 135 -22.05 -24.45 -5.85
C GLU A 135 -21.03 -25.24 -5.01
N SER A 136 -20.56 -24.61 -3.93
CA SER A 136 -19.84 -25.22 -2.81
C SER A 136 -20.46 -24.78 -1.48
N LYS A 137 -19.79 -25.10 -0.36
CA LYS A 137 -20.29 -24.76 0.98
C LYS A 137 -20.50 -23.25 1.15
N HIS A 138 -19.59 -22.44 0.63
CA HIS A 138 -19.57 -21.00 0.87
C HIS A 138 -19.89 -20.13 -0.36
N ILE A 139 -20.18 -20.70 -1.54
CA ILE A 139 -20.58 -19.89 -2.70
C ILE A 139 -21.51 -20.62 -3.67
N ARG A 140 -22.47 -19.87 -4.24
CA ARG A 140 -23.13 -20.16 -5.52
C ARG A 140 -22.56 -19.25 -6.59
N LEU A 141 -22.02 -19.82 -7.65
CA LEU A 141 -21.37 -19.10 -8.73
C LEU A 141 -22.19 -19.24 -10.01
N TYR A 142 -22.59 -18.10 -10.58
CA TYR A 142 -23.36 -18.01 -11.81
C TYR A 142 -22.49 -17.46 -12.93
N SER A 143 -22.44 -18.13 -14.08
CA SER A 143 -21.64 -17.66 -15.22
C SER A 143 -22.18 -18.11 -16.56
N ASP A 144 -22.00 -17.28 -17.58
CA ASP A 144 -22.22 -17.58 -19.00
C ASP A 144 -20.98 -18.21 -19.66
N LEU A 145 -19.92 -18.46 -18.89
CA LEU A 145 -18.78 -19.27 -19.31
C LEU A 145 -19.11 -20.77 -19.31
N PRO A 146 -18.39 -21.59 -20.11
CA PRO A 146 -18.49 -23.05 -20.03
C PRO A 146 -18.25 -23.57 -18.61
N VAL A 147 -19.00 -24.59 -18.20
CA VAL A 147 -18.94 -25.18 -16.85
C VAL A 147 -17.51 -25.60 -16.48
N GLU A 148 -16.75 -26.13 -17.43
CA GLU A 148 -15.38 -26.60 -17.23
C GLU A 148 -14.41 -25.48 -16.83
N GLN A 149 -14.73 -24.22 -17.12
CA GLN A 149 -13.91 -23.06 -16.73
C GLN A 149 -14.21 -22.55 -15.31
N ILE A 150 -15.37 -22.92 -14.76
CA ILE A 150 -15.86 -22.36 -13.49
C ILE A 150 -16.05 -23.41 -12.39
N GLU A 151 -16.17 -24.69 -12.73
CA GLU A 151 -16.48 -25.77 -11.78
C GLU A 151 -15.44 -25.93 -10.66
N SER A 152 -14.19 -25.56 -10.93
CA SER A 152 -13.10 -25.61 -9.96
C SER A 152 -13.02 -24.40 -9.03
N LEU A 153 -13.76 -23.32 -9.31
CA LEU A 153 -13.68 -22.07 -8.56
C LEU A 153 -14.37 -22.11 -7.18
N PRO A 154 -15.58 -22.67 -7.01
CA PRO A 154 -16.26 -22.70 -5.71
C PRO A 154 -15.44 -23.32 -4.56
N PRO A 155 -14.77 -24.48 -4.72
CA PRO A 155 -13.91 -25.02 -3.66
C PRO A 155 -12.74 -24.12 -3.25
N LEU A 156 -12.26 -23.25 -4.15
CA LEU A 156 -11.21 -22.28 -3.81
C LEU A 156 -11.76 -21.16 -2.92
N VAL A 157 -13.02 -20.75 -3.11
CA VAL A 157 -13.69 -19.78 -2.23
C VAL A 157 -13.92 -20.38 -0.84
N ASP A 158 -14.21 -21.68 -0.74
CA ASP A 158 -14.30 -22.35 0.58
C ASP A 158 -12.96 -22.27 1.33
N GLN A 159 -11.82 -22.44 0.63
CA GLN A 159 -10.49 -22.27 1.20
C GLN A 159 -10.20 -20.81 1.58
N LEU A 160 -10.64 -19.85 0.78
CA LEU A 160 -10.54 -18.43 1.11
C LEU A 160 -11.30 -18.10 2.40
N ILE A 161 -12.55 -18.53 2.54
CA ILE A 161 -13.34 -18.27 3.75
C ILE A 161 -12.64 -18.85 4.98
N ALA A 162 -12.10 -20.06 4.90
CA ALA A 162 -11.32 -20.64 6.00
C ALA A 162 -10.07 -19.80 6.34
N ALA A 163 -9.38 -19.25 5.34
CA ALA A 163 -8.23 -18.37 5.55
C ALA A 163 -8.63 -17.04 6.20
N LEU A 164 -9.74 -16.44 5.76
CA LEU A 164 -10.28 -15.21 6.32
C LEU A 164 -10.77 -15.40 7.76
N GLU A 165 -11.47 -16.49 8.06
CA GLU A 165 -11.89 -16.84 9.43
C GLU A 165 -10.68 -17.04 10.36
N LYS A 166 -9.61 -17.67 9.87
CA LYS A 166 -8.36 -17.81 10.63
C LYS A 166 -7.70 -16.45 10.92
N TYR A 167 -7.78 -15.52 9.98
CA TYR A 167 -7.11 -14.22 10.04
C TYR A 167 -7.90 -13.20 10.89
N PHE A 168 -9.16 -12.97 10.52
CA PHE A 168 -10.05 -11.98 11.13
C PHE A 168 -10.85 -12.54 12.31
N GLY A 169 -11.08 -13.85 12.36
CA GLY A 169 -12.04 -14.49 13.26
C GLY A 169 -13.28 -14.96 12.51
N GLU A 170 -14.02 -15.89 13.12
CA GLU A 170 -15.27 -16.41 12.57
C GLU A 170 -16.34 -15.31 12.53
N LEU A 171 -17.15 -15.31 11.46
CA LEU A 171 -18.35 -14.49 11.44
C LEU A 171 -19.34 -15.00 12.49
N PRO A 172 -20.04 -14.11 13.20
CA PRO A 172 -21.14 -14.49 14.09
C PRO A 172 -22.13 -15.45 13.41
N PRO A 173 -22.75 -16.36 14.16
CA PRO A 173 -23.70 -17.31 13.58
C PRO A 173 -24.91 -16.58 13.00
N ASP A 174 -25.55 -17.21 12.01
CA ASP A 174 -26.89 -16.82 11.58
C ASP A 174 -27.93 -17.28 12.62
N ARG A 175 -29.04 -16.53 12.75
CA ARG A 175 -30.11 -16.85 13.71
C ARG A 175 -30.78 -18.20 13.41
N ASP A 176 -30.84 -18.59 12.14
CA ASP A 176 -31.38 -19.89 11.73
C ASP A 176 -30.29 -21.00 11.69
N GLY A 177 -29.04 -20.70 12.08
CA GLY A 177 -27.92 -21.63 12.05
C GLY A 177 -27.41 -21.97 10.64
N LYS A 178 -27.78 -21.19 9.61
CA LYS A 178 -27.29 -21.42 8.24
C LYS A 178 -25.79 -21.13 8.15
N ALA A 179 -25.10 -21.79 7.23
CA ALA A 179 -23.71 -21.45 6.91
C ALA A 179 -23.63 -20.11 6.16
N PHE A 180 -22.50 -19.41 6.27
CA PHE A 180 -22.25 -18.21 5.47
C PHE A 180 -22.03 -18.64 4.03
N GLN A 181 -22.76 -18.06 3.09
CA GLN A 181 -22.66 -18.39 1.66
C GLN A 181 -22.72 -17.11 0.83
N LEU A 182 -21.96 -17.06 -0.26
CA LEU A 182 -21.86 -15.97 -1.22
C LEU A 182 -22.61 -16.28 -2.51
N SER A 183 -22.93 -15.25 -3.29
CA SER A 183 -23.43 -15.36 -4.67
C SER A 183 -22.48 -14.59 -5.56
N GLY A 184 -21.73 -15.30 -6.40
CA GLY A 184 -20.82 -14.68 -7.37
C GLY A 184 -21.41 -14.74 -8.76
N TYR A 185 -21.25 -13.68 -9.54
CA TYR A 185 -21.61 -13.64 -10.96
C TYR A 185 -20.35 -13.36 -11.78
N ILE A 186 -19.91 -14.29 -12.63
CA ILE A 186 -18.79 -14.11 -13.57
C ILE A 186 -19.39 -13.91 -14.97
N MET A 187 -19.18 -12.73 -15.55
CA MET A 187 -19.91 -12.25 -16.72
C MET A 187 -18.98 -12.05 -17.91
N GLN A 188 -19.19 -12.82 -18.97
CA GLN A 188 -18.58 -12.58 -20.28
C GLN A 188 -19.42 -11.59 -21.12
N ASP A 189 -20.74 -11.73 -21.12
CA ASP A 189 -21.72 -10.82 -21.75
C ASP A 189 -22.43 -9.96 -20.69
N VAL A 190 -21.79 -8.87 -20.25
CA VAL A 190 -22.37 -7.94 -19.26
C VAL A 190 -23.80 -7.48 -19.63
N PRO A 191 -24.10 -7.08 -20.89
CA PRO A 191 -25.46 -6.76 -21.32
C PRO A 191 -26.52 -7.86 -21.07
N LEU A 192 -26.15 -9.15 -21.08
CA LEU A 192 -27.05 -10.26 -20.75
C LEU A 192 -27.54 -10.17 -19.28
N TYR A 193 -26.61 -9.93 -18.36
CA TYR A 193 -26.90 -9.82 -16.93
C TYR A 193 -27.69 -8.55 -16.60
N GLU A 194 -27.42 -7.45 -17.27
CA GLU A 194 -28.22 -6.22 -17.15
C GLU A 194 -29.67 -6.43 -17.57
N LYS A 195 -29.90 -7.01 -18.76
CA LYS A 195 -31.24 -7.20 -19.32
C LYS A 195 -32.07 -8.22 -18.56
N SER A 196 -31.42 -9.24 -17.98
CA SER A 196 -32.07 -10.27 -17.17
C SER A 196 -32.37 -9.82 -15.73
N GLY A 197 -31.82 -8.68 -15.30
CA GLY A 197 -31.96 -8.17 -13.94
C GLY A 197 -31.03 -8.86 -12.93
N LEU A 198 -30.08 -9.69 -13.39
CA LEU A 198 -29.08 -10.35 -12.55
C LEU A 198 -27.92 -9.42 -12.17
N LEU A 199 -27.69 -8.34 -12.93
CA LEU A 199 -26.79 -7.25 -12.55
C LEU A 199 -27.61 -6.05 -12.04
N PRO A 200 -27.40 -5.59 -10.79
CA PRO A 200 -28.05 -4.38 -10.29
C PRO A 200 -27.76 -3.17 -11.19
N PRO A 201 -28.75 -2.33 -11.54
CA PRO A 201 -28.57 -1.21 -12.47
C PRO A 201 -27.45 -0.22 -12.08
N LYS A 202 -27.17 -0.08 -10.79
CA LYS A 202 -26.07 0.77 -10.28
C LYS A 202 -24.67 0.26 -10.64
N PHE A 203 -24.55 -0.98 -11.11
CA PHE A 203 -23.30 -1.61 -11.52
C PHE A 203 -23.16 -1.78 -13.04
N ALA A 204 -24.05 -1.18 -13.84
CA ALA A 204 -24.01 -1.27 -15.31
C ALA A 204 -22.71 -0.74 -15.97
N GLN A 205 -21.87 0.00 -15.23
CA GLN A 205 -20.58 0.49 -15.69
C GLN A 205 -19.39 -0.19 -14.98
N VAL A 206 -19.60 -1.39 -14.42
CA VAL A 206 -18.52 -2.18 -13.82
C VAL A 206 -17.47 -2.52 -14.88
N GLN A 207 -16.20 -2.24 -14.57
CA GLN A 207 -15.07 -2.56 -15.46
C GLN A 207 -14.38 -3.88 -15.11
N HIS A 208 -14.30 -4.20 -13.81
CA HIS A 208 -13.61 -5.38 -13.31
C HIS A 208 -14.51 -6.16 -12.34
N GLY A 209 -14.75 -5.61 -11.15
CA GLY A 209 -15.59 -6.24 -10.14
C GLY A 209 -16.31 -5.23 -9.26
N ARG A 210 -17.43 -5.65 -8.67
CA ARG A 210 -18.16 -4.95 -7.61
C ARG A 210 -18.82 -5.95 -6.68
N HIS A 211 -18.93 -5.61 -5.41
CA HIS A 211 -19.71 -6.35 -4.43
C HIS A 211 -20.87 -5.53 -3.83
N GLN A 212 -21.83 -6.24 -3.24
CA GLN A 212 -22.85 -5.71 -2.37
C GLN A 212 -23.30 -6.79 -1.38
N GLY A 213 -23.03 -6.59 -0.09
CA GLY A 213 -23.36 -7.60 0.93
C GLY A 213 -22.65 -8.92 0.61
N ALA A 214 -23.39 -10.04 0.58
CA ALA A 214 -22.87 -11.36 0.23
C ALA A 214 -23.02 -11.70 -1.27
N GLU A 215 -23.04 -10.68 -2.14
CA GLU A 215 -23.10 -10.83 -3.59
C GLU A 215 -21.98 -10.05 -4.28
N PHE A 216 -21.44 -10.57 -5.37
CA PHE A 216 -20.48 -9.86 -6.20
C PHE A 216 -20.60 -10.20 -7.68
N TRP A 217 -20.15 -9.28 -8.53
CA TRP A 217 -20.19 -9.36 -9.99
C TRP A 217 -18.81 -9.04 -10.55
N ILE A 218 -18.31 -9.92 -11.43
CA ILE A 218 -17.00 -9.82 -12.06
C ILE A 218 -17.19 -9.86 -13.58
N VAL A 219 -16.52 -8.95 -14.27
CA VAL A 219 -16.34 -9.01 -15.72
C VAL A 219 -15.13 -9.89 -16.00
N VAL A 220 -15.28 -10.90 -16.85
CA VAL A 220 -14.22 -11.88 -17.15
C VAL A 220 -12.96 -11.16 -17.65
N PRO A 221 -11.81 -11.30 -16.97
CA PRO A 221 -10.55 -10.76 -17.46
C PRO A 221 -9.91 -11.71 -18.48
N ALA A 222 -8.82 -11.25 -19.13
CA ALA A 222 -8.11 -12.05 -20.12
C ALA A 222 -7.28 -13.21 -19.52
N SER A 223 -6.85 -13.08 -18.25
CA SER A 223 -5.98 -14.04 -17.57
C SER A 223 -6.78 -14.88 -16.57
N GLU A 224 -6.55 -16.20 -16.55
CA GLU A 224 -7.14 -17.09 -15.55
C GLU A 224 -6.66 -16.77 -14.13
N TYR A 225 -5.39 -16.37 -13.98
CA TYR A 225 -4.87 -15.92 -12.68
C TYR A 225 -5.65 -14.69 -12.21
N TYR A 226 -5.83 -13.70 -13.08
CA TYR A 226 -6.53 -12.48 -12.70
C TYR A 226 -8.04 -12.70 -12.47
N LEU A 227 -8.65 -13.70 -13.12
CA LEU A 227 -10.02 -14.11 -12.81
C LEU A 227 -10.12 -14.63 -11.37
N ARG A 228 -9.20 -15.52 -10.96
CA ARG A 228 -9.14 -16.00 -9.57
C ARG A 228 -8.82 -14.86 -8.59
N HIS A 229 -7.91 -13.96 -8.96
CA HIS A 229 -7.58 -12.79 -8.17
C HIS A 229 -8.83 -11.93 -7.89
N LEU A 230 -9.60 -11.59 -8.93
CA LEU A 230 -10.86 -10.83 -8.78
C LEU A 230 -11.91 -11.60 -7.97
N LEU A 231 -12.00 -12.92 -8.17
CA LEU A 231 -12.89 -13.78 -7.40
C LEU A 231 -12.59 -13.68 -5.89
N PHE A 232 -11.32 -13.78 -5.51
CA PHE A 232 -10.92 -13.71 -4.11
C PHE A 232 -11.00 -12.29 -3.55
N HIS A 233 -10.68 -11.28 -4.36
CA HIS A 233 -10.80 -9.88 -4.00
C HIS A 233 -12.24 -9.52 -3.61
N GLU A 234 -13.21 -9.80 -4.48
CA GLU A 234 -14.62 -9.48 -4.21
C GLU A 234 -15.21 -10.35 -3.10
N ALA A 235 -14.83 -11.63 -3.01
CA ALA A 235 -15.25 -12.49 -1.91
C ALA A 235 -14.70 -12.02 -0.55
N THR A 236 -13.49 -11.46 -0.52
CA THR A 236 -12.90 -10.85 0.68
C THR A 236 -13.69 -9.63 1.12
N HIS A 237 -14.09 -8.76 0.20
CA HIS A 237 -15.00 -7.66 0.50
C HIS A 237 -16.33 -8.15 1.08
N CYS A 238 -16.96 -9.15 0.46
CA CYS A 238 -18.19 -9.73 0.97
C CYS A 238 -18.06 -10.26 2.40
N PHE A 239 -16.92 -10.83 2.77
CA PHE A 239 -16.66 -11.31 4.12
C PHE A 239 -16.42 -10.16 5.10
N MET A 240 -15.48 -9.26 4.77
CA MET A 240 -15.08 -8.17 5.66
C MET A 240 -16.22 -7.20 5.94
N MET A 241 -17.06 -6.94 4.95
CA MET A 241 -18.13 -5.93 5.03
C MET A 241 -19.51 -6.54 5.30
N TYR A 242 -19.59 -7.82 5.67
CA TYR A 242 -20.88 -8.48 5.90
C TYR A 242 -21.60 -7.98 7.15
N LEU A 243 -20.85 -7.68 8.21
CA LEU A 243 -21.42 -7.22 9.48
C LEU A 243 -21.77 -5.73 9.40
N PRO A 244 -22.97 -5.34 9.86
CA PRO A 244 -23.30 -3.93 9.97
C PRO A 244 -22.44 -3.28 11.06
N GLY A 245 -22.15 -1.99 10.93
CA GLY A 245 -21.43 -1.23 11.96
C GLY A 245 -19.91 -1.37 11.95
N THR A 246 -19.35 -2.37 11.29
CA THR A 246 -17.90 -2.46 11.07
C THR A 246 -17.46 -1.40 10.05
N SER A 247 -16.47 -0.59 10.41
CA SER A 247 -15.93 0.46 9.55
C SER A 247 -14.41 0.45 9.59
N ALA A 248 -13.78 0.40 8.42
CA ALA A 248 -12.34 0.56 8.25
C ALA A 248 -12.08 1.51 7.06
N PRO A 249 -10.92 2.18 7.04
CA PRO A 249 -10.53 3.01 5.91
C PRO A 249 -10.49 2.23 4.60
N VAL A 250 -10.79 2.92 3.49
CA VAL A 250 -10.81 2.29 2.16
C VAL A 250 -9.47 1.65 1.78
N TRP A 251 -8.34 2.30 2.10
CA TRP A 251 -7.01 1.73 1.85
C TRP A 251 -6.83 0.35 2.51
N TYR A 252 -7.44 0.14 3.68
CA TYR A 252 -7.36 -1.13 4.39
C TYR A 252 -8.29 -2.16 3.76
N LEU A 253 -9.54 -1.80 3.47
CA LEU A 253 -10.50 -2.71 2.84
C LEU A 253 -9.98 -3.21 1.48
N GLU A 254 -9.55 -2.29 0.61
CA GLU A 254 -9.02 -2.63 -0.71
C GLU A 254 -7.66 -3.33 -0.62
N GLY A 255 -6.79 -2.88 0.28
CA GLY A 255 -5.48 -3.49 0.46
C GLY A 255 -5.55 -4.92 0.98
N MET A 256 -6.47 -5.23 1.90
CA MET A 256 -6.71 -6.58 2.37
C MET A 256 -7.36 -7.46 1.29
N ALA A 257 -8.30 -6.92 0.51
CA ALA A 257 -8.89 -7.64 -0.62
C ALA A 257 -7.86 -7.98 -1.70
N GLU A 258 -6.94 -7.06 -2.02
CA GLU A 258 -5.80 -7.33 -2.90
C GLU A 258 -4.80 -8.34 -2.28
N LEU A 259 -4.54 -8.25 -0.97
CA LEU A 259 -3.65 -9.16 -0.24
C LEU A 259 -4.15 -10.62 -0.28
N PHE A 260 -5.43 -10.84 -0.02
CA PHE A 260 -6.05 -12.17 -0.16
C PHE A 260 -6.35 -12.53 -1.62
N GLY A 261 -6.31 -11.56 -2.54
CA GLY A 261 -6.32 -11.80 -3.98
C GLY A 261 -5.00 -12.42 -4.48
N THR A 262 -3.85 -11.98 -3.93
CA THR A 262 -2.54 -12.55 -4.26
C THR A 262 -2.40 -13.96 -3.69
N HIS A 263 -2.23 -14.96 -4.58
CA HIS A 263 -2.31 -16.37 -4.21
C HIS A 263 -1.42 -17.29 -5.06
N TRP A 264 -1.03 -18.43 -4.48
CA TRP A 264 -0.43 -19.55 -5.20
C TRP A 264 -1.38 -20.75 -5.18
N LEU A 265 -1.83 -21.16 -6.36
CA LEU A 265 -2.55 -22.44 -6.55
C LEU A 265 -1.53 -23.56 -6.79
N ARG A 266 -1.54 -24.56 -5.89
CA ARG A 266 -0.68 -25.75 -5.99
C ARG A 266 -1.31 -26.81 -6.90
N GLU A 267 -0.49 -27.72 -7.41
CA GLU A 267 -0.94 -28.80 -8.31
C GLU A 267 -1.98 -29.73 -7.68
N ASP A 268 -1.99 -29.85 -6.34
CA ASP A 268 -2.97 -30.66 -5.60
C ASP A 268 -4.31 -29.94 -5.36
N GLY A 269 -4.47 -28.72 -5.87
CA GLY A 269 -5.67 -27.89 -5.73
C GLY A 269 -5.75 -27.10 -4.41
N SER A 270 -4.73 -27.19 -3.55
CA SER A 270 -4.62 -26.32 -2.38
C SER A 270 -4.15 -24.92 -2.76
N ILE A 271 -4.63 -23.92 -2.05
CA ILE A 271 -4.29 -22.52 -2.29
C ILE A 271 -3.62 -21.90 -1.07
N GLU A 272 -2.58 -21.11 -1.34
CA GLU A 272 -1.93 -20.26 -0.36
C GLU A 272 -2.22 -18.81 -0.71
N PHE A 273 -2.78 -18.05 0.24
CA PHE A 273 -3.14 -16.64 0.08
C PHE A 273 -2.11 -15.74 0.77
N ASN A 274 -2.19 -14.43 0.52
CA ASN A 274 -1.32 -13.43 1.16
C ASN A 274 0.14 -13.75 0.90
N ILE A 275 0.46 -13.84 -0.39
CA ILE A 275 1.81 -14.10 -0.85
C ILE A 275 2.36 -12.87 -1.58
N PHE A 276 3.66 -12.66 -1.44
CA PHE A 276 4.34 -11.63 -2.22
C PHE A 276 4.67 -12.19 -3.62
N PRO A 277 4.29 -11.53 -4.72
CA PRO A 277 4.51 -12.05 -6.07
C PRO A 277 5.99 -12.29 -6.39
N GLU A 278 6.31 -13.47 -6.92
CA GLU A 278 7.70 -13.87 -7.25
C GLU A 278 8.12 -13.51 -8.68
N SER A 279 7.17 -13.27 -9.58
CA SER A 279 7.44 -12.87 -10.96
C SER A 279 6.22 -12.24 -11.63
N THR A 280 6.40 -11.60 -12.78
CA THR A 280 5.27 -11.12 -13.60
C THR A 280 4.51 -12.28 -14.25
N THR A 281 5.22 -13.32 -14.68
CA THR A 281 4.65 -14.44 -15.45
C THR A 281 3.74 -15.33 -14.62
N ALA A 282 4.05 -15.55 -13.34
CA ALA A 282 3.20 -16.34 -12.47
C ALA A 282 1.92 -15.60 -12.01
N TYR A 283 1.89 -14.26 -12.16
CA TYR A 283 0.86 -13.37 -11.63
C TYR A 283 0.27 -12.48 -12.73
N GLU A 284 0.03 -13.08 -13.91
CA GLU A 284 -0.41 -12.37 -15.11
C GLU A 284 -1.68 -11.55 -14.85
N GLY A 285 -1.60 -10.24 -15.10
CA GLY A 285 -2.69 -9.28 -14.92
C GLY A 285 -2.68 -8.52 -13.59
N PHE A 286 -1.88 -8.93 -12.60
CA PHE A 286 -1.81 -8.27 -11.31
C PHE A 286 -1.20 -6.85 -11.38
N GLY A 287 0.04 -6.75 -11.87
CA GLY A 287 0.68 -5.49 -12.31
C GLY A 287 0.87 -4.39 -11.26
N ARG A 288 0.68 -4.68 -9.96
CA ARG A 288 0.70 -3.64 -8.91
C ARG A 288 2.10 -3.08 -8.67
N ILE A 289 3.13 -3.91 -8.77
CA ILE A 289 4.53 -3.47 -8.60
C ILE A 289 4.92 -2.46 -9.69
N GLU A 290 4.55 -2.71 -10.94
CA GLU A 290 4.82 -1.81 -12.07
C GLU A 290 4.08 -0.48 -11.94
N LEU A 291 2.81 -0.51 -11.50
CA LEU A 291 2.04 0.70 -11.27
C LEU A 291 2.66 1.58 -10.19
N ILE A 292 3.14 0.99 -9.09
CA ILE A 292 3.85 1.72 -8.04
C ILE A 292 5.17 2.28 -8.57
N LYS A 293 5.98 1.47 -9.26
CA LYS A 293 7.26 1.92 -9.84
C LYS A 293 7.06 3.12 -10.77
N LEU A 294 6.07 3.06 -11.65
CA LEU A 294 5.73 4.16 -12.55
C LEU A 294 5.30 5.42 -11.79
N ASP A 295 4.43 5.28 -10.78
CA ASP A 295 3.97 6.41 -9.97
C ASP A 295 5.09 7.01 -9.12
N ILE A 296 6.05 6.20 -8.65
CA ILE A 296 7.27 6.68 -7.97
C ILE A 296 8.16 7.47 -8.94
N ASP A 297 8.36 6.99 -10.16
CA ASP A 297 9.15 7.70 -11.17
C ASP A 297 8.52 9.07 -11.53
N GLU A 298 7.19 9.16 -11.52
CA GLU A 298 6.46 10.39 -11.84
C GLU A 298 6.34 11.36 -10.65
N THR A 299 6.08 10.85 -9.44
CA THR A 299 5.66 11.67 -8.29
C THR A 299 6.56 11.55 -7.06
N GLY A 300 7.51 10.61 -7.06
CA GLY A 300 8.29 10.22 -5.90
C GLY A 300 7.56 9.22 -5.00
N PRO A 301 8.27 8.55 -4.06
CA PRO A 301 7.64 7.62 -3.14
C PRO A 301 6.76 8.36 -2.13
N LYS A 302 5.65 7.73 -1.77
CA LYS A 302 4.64 8.32 -0.87
C LYS A 302 4.85 7.82 0.55
N MET A 303 4.78 8.72 1.52
CA MET A 303 4.70 8.39 2.94
C MET A 303 3.38 7.68 3.26
N ILE A 304 3.31 6.97 4.39
CA ILE A 304 2.10 6.21 4.76
C ILE A 304 0.87 7.12 4.84
N GLU A 305 1.00 8.30 5.44
CA GLU A 305 -0.11 9.26 5.51
C GLU A 305 -0.65 9.60 4.11
N GLN A 306 0.22 9.79 3.12
CA GLN A 306 -0.18 10.09 1.75
C GLN A 306 -0.93 8.90 1.14
N VAL A 307 -0.47 7.67 1.34
CA VAL A 307 -1.14 6.44 0.88
C VAL A 307 -2.52 6.30 1.51
N THR A 308 -2.61 6.45 2.83
CA THR A 308 -3.89 6.30 3.57
C THR A 308 -4.92 7.37 3.20
N ASN A 309 -4.49 8.49 2.63
CA ASN A 309 -5.34 9.62 2.23
C ASN A 309 -5.58 9.73 0.71
N LEU A 310 -5.06 8.81 -0.11
CA LEU A 310 -5.06 8.94 -1.58
C LEU A 310 -6.44 9.29 -2.16
N GLU A 311 -7.53 8.79 -1.58
CA GLU A 311 -8.87 8.94 -2.16
C GLU A 311 -9.96 9.11 -1.11
N SER A 312 -9.84 10.17 -0.29
CA SER A 312 -10.91 10.66 0.60
C SER A 312 -12.21 11.09 -0.13
N GLY A 313 -12.34 10.82 -1.44
CA GLY A 313 -13.53 11.06 -2.28
C GLY A 313 -13.98 9.89 -3.17
N GLY A 314 -13.42 8.68 -3.04
CA GLY A 314 -13.82 7.48 -3.79
C GLY A 314 -12.65 6.81 -4.51
N TYR A 315 -12.46 5.50 -4.28
CA TYR A 315 -11.34 4.75 -4.86
C TYR A 315 -11.54 4.51 -6.36
N HIS A 316 -10.79 5.20 -7.22
CA HIS A 316 -11.10 5.25 -8.66
C HIS A 316 -9.89 5.00 -9.58
N SER A 317 -8.69 4.75 -9.03
CA SER A 317 -7.50 4.45 -9.84
C SER A 317 -6.86 3.11 -9.47
N ASN A 318 -6.41 2.34 -10.48
CA ASN A 318 -5.64 1.10 -10.29
C ASN A 318 -4.36 1.31 -9.47
N VAL A 319 -3.80 2.52 -9.51
CA VAL A 319 -2.60 2.90 -8.75
C VAL A 319 -2.89 2.94 -7.24
N SER A 320 -4.08 3.41 -6.83
CA SER A 320 -4.47 3.41 -5.41
C SER A 320 -4.56 2.01 -4.84
N TYR A 321 -5.17 1.06 -5.57
CA TYR A 321 -5.21 -0.34 -5.17
C TYR A 321 -3.81 -0.93 -5.02
N ALA A 322 -2.89 -0.58 -5.92
CA ALA A 322 -1.50 -0.99 -5.82
C ALA A 322 -0.85 -0.49 -4.52
N TRP A 323 -0.99 0.80 -4.20
CA TRP A 323 -0.46 1.36 -2.96
C TRP A 323 -1.09 0.77 -1.70
N ALA A 324 -2.41 0.53 -1.69
CA ALA A 324 -3.10 -0.14 -0.59
C ALA A 324 -2.62 -1.58 -0.38
N TRP A 325 -2.47 -2.33 -1.48
CA TRP A 325 -1.90 -3.68 -1.45
C TRP A 325 -0.49 -3.68 -0.87
N ALA A 326 0.40 -2.80 -1.35
CA ALA A 326 1.78 -2.73 -0.85
C ALA A 326 1.83 -2.37 0.63
N LEU A 327 0.95 -1.45 1.08
CA LEU A 327 0.88 -1.06 2.49
C LEU A 327 0.39 -2.21 3.39
N CYS A 328 -0.65 -2.93 2.97
CA CYS A 328 -1.13 -4.10 3.73
C CYS A 328 -0.11 -5.24 3.72
N SER A 329 0.56 -5.48 2.59
CA SER A 329 1.65 -6.47 2.48
C SER A 329 2.80 -6.13 3.41
N PHE A 330 3.22 -4.86 3.46
CA PHE A 330 4.24 -4.38 4.39
C PHE A 330 3.85 -4.65 5.84
N PHE A 331 2.67 -4.19 6.27
CA PHE A 331 2.26 -4.40 7.65
C PHE A 331 2.11 -5.88 8.01
N ASP A 332 1.53 -6.68 7.12
CA ASP A 332 1.24 -8.08 7.43
C ASP A 332 2.43 -9.01 7.31
N GLN A 333 3.46 -8.67 6.54
CA GLN A 333 4.66 -9.50 6.40
C GLN A 333 5.83 -9.01 7.25
N HIS A 334 5.81 -7.76 7.74
CA HIS A 334 6.90 -7.24 8.55
C HIS A 334 6.93 -7.81 9.98
N PRO A 335 8.08 -8.33 10.47
CA PRO A 335 8.18 -9.04 11.74
C PRO A 335 7.82 -8.18 12.96
N GLU A 336 8.09 -6.87 12.93
CA GLU A 336 7.74 -5.97 14.04
C GLU A 336 6.26 -5.57 14.04
N TYR A 337 5.62 -5.50 12.87
CA TYR A 337 4.30 -4.87 12.73
C TYR A 337 3.16 -5.87 12.54
N GLN A 338 3.45 -7.06 11.99
CA GLN A 338 2.46 -8.10 11.66
C GLN A 338 1.52 -8.39 12.82
N GLN A 339 2.05 -8.62 14.02
CA GLN A 339 1.21 -8.98 15.16
C GLN A 339 0.22 -7.86 15.52
N ARG A 340 0.66 -6.60 15.51
CA ARG A 340 -0.19 -5.43 15.80
C ARG A 340 -1.24 -5.26 14.71
N PHE A 341 -0.83 -5.37 13.45
CA PHE A 341 -1.73 -5.23 12.30
C PHE A 341 -2.83 -6.31 12.30
N ARG A 342 -2.45 -7.58 12.49
CA ARG A 342 -3.42 -8.69 12.62
C ARG A 342 -4.31 -8.56 13.84
N HIS A 343 -3.85 -7.93 14.91
CA HIS A 343 -4.68 -7.65 16.07
C HIS A 343 -5.81 -6.68 15.73
N LEU A 344 -5.51 -5.60 15.00
CA LEU A 344 -6.52 -4.66 14.50
C LEU A 344 -7.58 -5.36 13.65
N SER A 345 -7.16 -6.31 12.79
CA SER A 345 -8.07 -7.10 11.96
C SER A 345 -9.07 -7.93 12.77
N ARG A 346 -8.66 -8.46 13.93
CA ARG A 346 -9.56 -9.23 14.82
C ARG A 346 -10.51 -8.33 15.60
N GLN A 347 -10.04 -7.15 15.99
CA GLN A 347 -10.87 -6.15 16.66
C GLN A 347 -11.91 -5.54 15.72
N TYR A 348 -11.57 -5.40 14.43
CA TYR A 348 -12.48 -4.91 13.40
C TYR A 348 -13.80 -5.70 13.33
N LEU A 349 -13.76 -7.04 13.34
CA LEU A 349 -14.98 -7.87 13.34
C LEU A 349 -15.79 -7.80 14.64
N ARG A 350 -15.26 -7.15 15.69
CA ARG A 350 -15.93 -6.92 16.97
C ARG A 350 -16.49 -5.51 17.10
N GLU A 351 -16.62 -4.80 15.98
CA GLU A 351 -17.13 -3.41 15.91
C GLU A 351 -16.28 -2.42 16.72
N GLU A 352 -15.01 -2.74 16.98
CA GLU A 352 -14.08 -1.82 17.65
C GLU A 352 -13.60 -0.71 16.69
N PRO A 353 -13.30 0.49 17.21
CA PRO A 353 -12.93 1.66 16.40
C PRO A 353 -11.55 1.48 15.73
N PHE A 354 -11.55 1.05 14.47
CA PHE A 354 -10.34 0.66 13.74
C PHE A 354 -9.31 1.80 13.64
N VAL A 355 -9.73 3.01 13.26
CA VAL A 355 -8.83 4.14 12.99
C VAL A 355 -8.13 4.59 14.28
N GLU A 356 -8.88 4.69 15.37
CA GLU A 356 -8.38 5.07 16.68
C GLU A 356 -7.37 4.04 17.20
N ASN A 357 -7.68 2.74 17.05
CA ASN A 357 -6.76 1.67 17.42
C ASN A 357 -5.50 1.68 16.54
N PHE A 358 -5.63 1.90 15.23
CA PHE A 358 -4.49 2.01 14.33
C PHE A 358 -3.57 3.17 14.73
N VAL A 359 -4.13 4.37 14.97
CA VAL A 359 -3.36 5.53 15.41
C VAL A 359 -2.67 5.25 16.74
N LYS A 360 -3.37 4.64 17.70
CA LYS A 360 -2.81 4.30 19.01
C LYS A 360 -1.61 3.34 18.90
N GLU A 361 -1.69 2.35 18.04
CA GLU A 361 -0.64 1.32 17.88
C GLU A 361 0.58 1.82 17.08
N PHE A 362 0.36 2.65 16.05
CA PHE A 362 1.40 3.00 15.08
C PHE A 362 1.91 4.44 15.14
N ALA A 363 1.15 5.41 15.67
CA ALA A 363 1.65 6.79 15.79
C ALA A 363 2.94 6.91 16.61
N PRO A 364 3.14 6.15 17.72
CA PRO A 364 4.41 6.17 18.45
C PRO A 364 5.62 5.68 17.64
N LEU A 365 5.39 5.00 16.51
CA LEU A 365 6.42 4.45 15.63
C LEU A 365 6.59 5.24 14.33
N ALA A 366 5.85 6.34 14.14
CA ALA A 366 5.66 6.98 12.84
C ALA A 366 6.96 7.29 12.07
N THR A 367 8.01 7.77 12.74
CA THR A 367 9.30 8.06 12.08
C THR A 367 9.95 6.80 11.50
N ARG A 368 10.12 5.77 12.34
CA ARG A 368 10.77 4.51 11.95
C ARG A 368 9.95 3.80 10.87
N LEU A 369 8.64 3.77 11.09
CA LEU A 369 7.68 3.17 10.19
C LEU A 369 7.73 3.81 8.80
N ASN A 370 7.81 5.16 8.72
CA ASN A 370 7.95 5.82 7.42
C ASN A 370 9.35 5.63 6.81
N GLN A 371 10.43 5.66 7.60
CA GLN A 371 11.79 5.40 7.10
C GLN A 371 11.88 4.02 6.44
N GLU A 372 11.31 3.02 7.09
CA GLU A 372 11.32 1.63 6.63
C GLU A 372 10.35 1.39 5.47
N TRP A 373 9.15 1.96 5.53
CA TRP A 373 8.19 1.95 4.42
C TRP A 373 8.80 2.55 3.14
N ILE A 374 9.43 3.73 3.26
CA ILE A 374 10.09 4.39 2.14
C ILE A 374 11.28 3.58 1.65
N ALA A 375 12.05 2.93 2.54
CA ALA A 375 13.12 2.02 2.16
C ALA A 375 12.58 0.87 1.29
N MET A 376 11.56 0.17 1.76
CA MET A 376 10.98 -1.00 1.10
C MET A 376 10.31 -0.62 -0.23
N ILE A 377 9.48 0.42 -0.28
CA ILE A 377 8.79 0.79 -1.51
C ILE A 377 9.72 1.33 -2.61
N SER A 378 10.84 1.95 -2.22
CA SER A 378 11.86 2.42 -3.17
C SER A 378 12.66 1.27 -3.81
N GLU A 379 12.48 0.05 -3.31
CA GLU A 379 13.19 -1.16 -3.74
C GLU A 379 12.24 -2.25 -4.22
N LEU A 380 10.94 -1.96 -4.28
CA LEU A 380 9.88 -2.91 -4.57
C LEU A 380 10.22 -3.75 -5.80
N GLU A 381 10.34 -5.06 -5.64
CA GLU A 381 10.70 -5.98 -6.72
C GLU A 381 9.99 -7.31 -6.51
N TYR A 382 9.70 -8.01 -7.58
CA TYR A 382 9.19 -9.38 -7.50
C TYR A 382 10.18 -10.27 -6.75
N GLY A 383 9.68 -11.20 -5.93
CA GLY A 383 10.51 -12.13 -5.15
C GLY A 383 11.16 -11.51 -3.91
N MET A 384 10.83 -10.27 -3.56
CA MET A 384 11.28 -9.65 -2.32
C MET A 384 10.73 -10.38 -1.08
N GLU A 385 11.61 -10.64 -0.11
CA GLU A 385 11.25 -11.14 1.23
C GLU A 385 11.20 -9.97 2.24
N ILE A 386 10.00 -9.45 2.52
CA ILE A 386 9.79 -8.25 3.37
C ILE A 386 10.37 -8.43 4.78
N ASP A 387 10.24 -9.62 5.35
CA ASP A 387 10.72 -9.91 6.71
C ASP A 387 12.23 -9.85 6.82
N ARG A 388 12.95 -10.24 5.77
CA ARG A 388 14.42 -10.17 5.69
C ARG A 388 14.96 -8.77 5.36
N LEU A 389 14.10 -7.83 4.99
CA LEU A 389 14.45 -6.43 4.77
C LEU A 389 14.15 -5.54 5.98
N ALA A 390 13.59 -6.10 7.05
CA ALA A 390 13.32 -5.38 8.29
C ALA A 390 14.59 -4.71 8.83
N ILE A 391 14.47 -3.46 9.25
CA ILE A 391 15.55 -2.60 9.69
C ILE A 391 15.52 -2.52 11.21
N ASP A 392 16.65 -2.84 11.83
CA ASP A 392 16.83 -2.64 13.26
C ASP A 392 17.07 -1.16 13.58
N PHE A 393 16.09 -0.48 14.18
CA PHE A 393 16.20 0.93 14.57
C PHE A 393 16.77 1.16 15.99
N THR A 394 17.44 0.18 16.61
CA THR A 394 18.01 0.40 17.93
C THR A 394 18.99 1.60 17.91
N PRO A 395 18.89 2.56 18.85
CA PRO A 395 19.78 3.72 18.87
C PRO A 395 21.25 3.34 19.00
N GLY A 396 22.09 3.99 18.19
CA GLY A 396 23.53 3.87 18.29
C GLY A 396 24.12 4.67 19.45
N LYS A 397 25.40 4.41 19.74
CA LYS A 397 26.20 5.17 20.72
C LYS A 397 27.20 6.08 20.00
N PRO A 398 27.61 7.22 20.58
CA PRO A 398 28.65 8.06 19.99
C PRO A 398 29.93 7.28 19.69
N ILE A 399 30.60 7.63 18.60
CA ILE A 399 31.89 7.04 18.22
C ILE A 399 32.99 7.68 19.07
N GLU A 400 33.68 6.87 19.88
CA GLU A 400 34.85 7.26 20.66
C GLU A 400 36.10 6.60 20.05
N GLY A 401 36.72 7.27 19.06
CA GLY A 401 37.86 6.73 18.31
C GLY A 401 37.44 5.95 17.06
N ALA A 402 38.20 4.93 16.70
CA ALA A 402 37.88 4.10 15.53
C ALA A 402 37.11 2.85 15.95
N VAL A 403 36.05 2.54 15.21
CA VAL A 403 35.19 1.38 15.42
C VAL A 403 35.20 0.50 14.18
N GLU A 404 35.10 -0.81 14.37
CA GLU A 404 34.98 -1.79 13.28
C GLU A 404 33.58 -2.39 13.28
N ILE A 405 33.02 -2.52 12.08
CA ILE A 405 31.67 -3.02 11.81
C ILE A 405 31.79 -4.06 10.70
N GLU A 406 31.27 -5.25 10.95
CA GLU A 406 31.13 -6.27 9.91
C GLU A 406 29.82 -6.03 9.16
N VAL A 407 29.87 -6.05 7.83
CA VAL A 407 28.70 -5.89 6.95
C VAL A 407 28.55 -7.14 6.09
N ALA A 408 27.49 -7.90 6.31
CA ALA A 408 27.15 -9.09 5.55
C ALA A 408 26.64 -8.74 4.15
N ALA A 409 26.97 -9.57 3.17
CA ALA A 409 26.56 -9.39 1.78
C ALA A 409 25.11 -9.83 1.49
N ASN A 410 24.54 -10.62 2.39
CA ASN A 410 23.25 -11.29 2.25
C ASN A 410 22.18 -10.76 3.20
N GLU A 411 22.30 -9.49 3.57
CA GLU A 411 21.42 -8.81 4.52
C GLU A 411 21.09 -7.42 4.00
N GLY A 412 19.90 -6.93 4.35
CA GLY A 412 19.44 -5.58 4.03
C GLY A 412 20.22 -4.48 4.75
N TRP A 413 19.52 -3.43 5.20
CA TRP A 413 20.17 -2.34 5.95
C TRP A 413 20.58 -2.81 7.35
N GLN A 414 21.89 -2.86 7.59
CA GLN A 414 22.46 -3.35 8.85
C GLN A 414 22.79 -2.19 9.79
N ASN A 415 22.25 -2.24 11.00
CA ASN A 415 22.49 -1.25 12.04
C ASN A 415 23.91 -1.39 12.61
N SER A 416 24.73 -0.35 12.47
CA SER A 416 26.10 -0.34 12.99
C SER A 416 26.21 -0.22 14.51
N ARG A 417 25.12 0.17 15.19
CA ARG A 417 25.05 0.56 16.60
C ARG A 417 25.88 1.80 16.96
N TRP A 418 26.31 2.57 15.96
CA TRP A 418 27.07 3.81 16.14
C TRP A 418 26.29 5.03 15.67
N LEU A 419 26.35 6.08 16.48
CA LEU A 419 25.72 7.38 16.27
C LEU A 419 26.73 8.32 15.62
N LEU A 420 26.34 8.92 14.50
CA LEU A 420 27.04 10.04 13.90
C LEU A 420 26.38 11.33 14.36
N GLU A 421 27.17 12.34 14.73
CA GLU A 421 26.65 13.63 15.19
C GLU A 421 26.69 14.66 14.06
N ALA A 422 25.63 15.47 13.96
CA ALA A 422 25.49 16.50 12.95
C ALA A 422 26.73 17.42 12.91
N GLY A 423 27.27 17.65 11.72
CA GLY A 423 28.38 18.55 11.48
C GLY A 423 29.77 17.99 11.83
N LYS A 424 29.88 16.81 12.45
CA LYS A 424 31.15 16.09 12.57
C LYS A 424 31.55 15.42 11.26
N THR A 425 32.84 15.16 11.09
CA THR A 425 33.39 14.52 9.89
C THR A 425 33.87 13.13 10.22
N TYR A 426 33.52 12.18 9.37
CA TYR A 426 33.84 10.78 9.56
C TYR A 426 34.57 10.25 8.33
N ARG A 427 35.59 9.41 8.59
CA ARG A 427 36.20 8.55 7.58
C ARG A 427 35.59 7.17 7.71
N VAL A 428 35.16 6.61 6.59
CA VAL A 428 34.70 5.23 6.46
C VAL A 428 35.66 4.51 5.51
N GLN A 429 36.17 3.36 5.93
CA GLN A 429 37.07 2.52 5.14
C GLN A 429 36.59 1.07 5.18
N ALA A 430 36.46 0.45 4.02
CA ALA A 430 35.99 -0.91 3.89
C ALA A 430 37.06 -1.83 3.28
N THR A 431 37.18 -3.03 3.83
CA THR A 431 38.11 -4.05 3.39
C THR A 431 37.45 -5.42 3.36
N GLY A 432 37.96 -6.33 2.54
CA GLY A 432 37.39 -7.66 2.38
C GLY A 432 36.83 -7.90 0.98
N GLN A 433 36.38 -9.13 0.77
CA GLN A 433 35.78 -9.60 -0.47
C GLN A 433 34.62 -10.53 -0.12
N PHE A 434 33.63 -10.58 -1.00
CA PHE A 434 32.45 -11.41 -0.85
C PHE A 434 31.99 -11.88 -2.23
N GLU A 435 31.08 -12.85 -2.25
CA GLU A 435 30.52 -13.44 -3.47
C GLU A 435 29.11 -12.89 -3.69
N LEU A 436 28.87 -12.35 -4.87
CA LEU A 436 27.53 -12.03 -5.38
C LEU A 436 26.96 -13.27 -6.07
N ASP A 437 25.73 -13.63 -5.75
CA ASP A 437 25.05 -14.72 -6.44
C ASP A 437 24.46 -14.20 -7.75
N GLU A 438 25.13 -14.57 -8.85
CA GLU A 438 24.50 -14.54 -10.16
C GLU A 438 24.31 -15.97 -10.63
N THR A 439 23.08 -16.26 -11.03
CA THR A 439 22.54 -17.57 -11.49
C THR A 439 23.37 -18.33 -12.54
N THR A 440 24.44 -17.73 -13.08
CA THR A 440 25.37 -18.39 -14.00
C THR A 440 26.79 -18.61 -13.45
N ARG A 441 27.33 -17.74 -12.58
CA ARG A 441 28.63 -17.88 -11.87
C ARG A 441 28.69 -16.91 -10.65
N PRO A 442 29.26 -17.32 -9.50
CA PRO A 442 29.50 -16.38 -8.41
C PRO A 442 30.56 -15.34 -8.81
N TRP A 443 30.29 -14.06 -8.56
CA TRP A 443 31.23 -12.98 -8.82
C TRP A 443 31.87 -12.53 -7.51
N THR A 444 33.20 -12.53 -7.44
CA THR A 444 33.91 -11.93 -6.31
C THR A 444 33.86 -10.42 -6.41
N SER A 445 33.30 -9.77 -5.39
CA SER A 445 33.19 -8.31 -5.27
C SER A 445 33.98 -7.77 -4.07
N THR A 446 34.09 -6.45 -4.01
CA THR A 446 34.64 -5.68 -2.88
C THR A 446 33.70 -4.53 -2.57
N ALA A 447 33.96 -3.76 -1.53
CA ALA A 447 33.17 -2.57 -1.21
C ALA A 447 33.08 -1.51 -2.33
N GLU A 448 33.96 -1.52 -3.35
CA GLU A 448 33.79 -0.67 -4.54
C GLU A 448 32.61 -1.08 -5.43
N GLY A 449 32.21 -2.35 -5.36
CA GLY A 449 31.26 -3.00 -6.24
C GLY A 449 31.84 -3.41 -7.59
N ILE A 450 31.04 -4.13 -8.37
CA ILE A 450 31.33 -4.50 -9.76
C ILE A 450 30.54 -3.60 -10.71
N SER A 451 31.23 -2.95 -11.64
CA SER A 451 30.62 -1.98 -12.57
C SER A 451 30.00 -2.62 -13.82
N ILE A 452 29.61 -3.89 -13.74
CA ILE A 452 28.99 -4.62 -14.87
C ILE A 452 27.51 -4.23 -14.97
N ASP A 453 26.88 -4.02 -13.81
CA ASP A 453 25.50 -3.59 -13.74
C ASP A 453 25.27 -2.78 -12.43
N TYR A 454 24.15 -2.05 -12.38
CA TYR A 454 23.85 -1.07 -11.35
C TYR A 454 22.46 -1.31 -10.78
N TYR A 455 22.35 -1.33 -9.46
CA TYR A 455 21.07 -1.27 -8.76
C TYR A 455 20.95 0.09 -8.06
N ARG A 456 19.81 0.78 -8.29
CA ARG A 456 19.51 2.12 -7.74
C ARG A 456 20.61 3.16 -7.98
N GLY A 457 21.26 3.08 -9.14
CA GLY A 457 22.30 4.01 -9.57
C GLY A 457 23.67 3.79 -8.90
N ALA A 458 23.86 2.69 -8.18
CA ALA A 458 25.13 2.26 -7.62
C ALA A 458 25.54 0.88 -8.17
N PRO A 459 26.84 0.59 -8.35
CA PRO A 459 27.33 -0.74 -8.73
C PRO A 459 26.85 -1.84 -7.79
N PHE A 460 26.64 -3.05 -8.30
CA PHE A 460 26.39 -4.23 -7.46
C PHE A 460 27.54 -4.49 -6.49
N GLY A 461 27.21 -4.86 -5.26
CA GLY A 461 28.15 -5.06 -4.17
C GLY A 461 28.79 -3.79 -3.61
N ARG A 462 28.49 -2.59 -4.11
CA ARG A 462 29.07 -1.37 -3.55
C ARG A 462 28.59 -1.15 -2.12
N LEU A 463 29.50 -0.76 -1.22
CA LEU A 463 29.11 -0.34 0.14
C LEU A 463 28.32 0.97 0.09
N LEU A 464 27.14 0.93 0.68
CA LEU A 464 26.23 2.06 0.87
C LEU A 464 26.15 2.43 2.35
N GLY A 465 25.82 3.69 2.62
CA GLY A 465 25.58 4.19 3.97
C GLY A 465 24.31 5.04 4.07
N ALA A 466 23.55 4.84 5.14
CA ALA A 466 22.39 5.65 5.51
C ALA A 466 22.52 6.12 6.97
N ILE A 467 21.98 7.28 7.28
CA ILE A 467 21.93 7.80 8.66
C ILE A 467 20.45 7.86 9.04
N ALA A 468 20.04 7.04 10.00
CA ALA A 468 18.66 7.02 10.48
C ALA A 468 18.55 7.88 11.74
N PRO A 469 17.92 9.07 11.68
CA PRO A 469 17.66 9.85 12.89
C PRO A 469 16.56 9.17 13.72
N ALA A 470 16.66 9.28 15.05
CA ALA A 470 15.69 8.70 15.96
C ALA A 470 14.30 9.36 15.83
N GLU A 471 14.29 10.67 15.54
CA GLU A 471 13.12 11.46 15.21
C GLU A 471 13.43 12.28 13.96
N ALA A 472 12.48 12.38 13.03
CA ALA A 472 12.66 13.17 11.82
C ALA A 472 12.28 14.63 12.09
N GLU A 473 13.24 15.54 11.96
CA GLU A 473 13.03 16.99 12.08
C GLU A 473 12.53 17.62 10.78
N SER A 474 12.66 16.91 9.66
CA SER A 474 12.12 17.31 8.36
C SER A 474 11.61 16.09 7.58
N PRO A 475 10.65 16.27 6.65
CA PRO A 475 10.14 15.16 5.84
C PRO A 475 11.23 14.40 5.09
N GLU A 476 12.25 15.10 4.59
CA GLU A 476 13.36 14.53 3.81
C GLU A 476 14.19 13.51 4.61
N GLN A 477 14.24 13.65 5.94
CA GLN A 477 14.95 12.70 6.80
C GLN A 477 14.30 11.31 6.85
N ASN A 478 13.03 11.18 6.47
CA ASN A 478 12.39 9.86 6.32
C ASN A 478 12.89 9.10 5.08
N TYR A 479 13.56 9.78 4.15
CA TYR A 479 14.09 9.17 2.93
C TYR A 479 15.53 8.68 3.13
N CYS A 480 16.03 8.55 4.36
CA CYS A 480 17.44 8.25 4.65
C CYS A 480 17.96 6.96 3.98
N PHE A 481 17.13 5.93 3.87
CA PHE A 481 17.45 4.67 3.19
C PHE A 481 17.15 4.70 1.68
N ALA A 482 16.29 5.61 1.23
CA ALA A 482 16.03 5.82 -0.19
C ALA A 482 17.07 6.74 -0.86
N GLN A 483 17.64 7.68 -0.08
CA GLN A 483 18.63 8.67 -0.49
C GLN A 483 19.97 8.45 0.23
N PHE A 484 20.49 7.23 0.09
CA PHE A 484 21.74 6.78 0.70
C PHE A 484 22.99 7.43 0.08
N ALA A 485 24.11 7.29 0.77
CA ALA A 485 25.44 7.69 0.32
C ALA A 485 26.22 6.51 -0.28
N ASN A 486 26.97 6.79 -1.36
CA ASN A 486 27.81 5.81 -2.05
C ASN A 486 29.21 5.75 -1.42
N PHE A 487 29.37 4.96 -0.35
CA PHE A 487 30.62 4.90 0.41
C PHE A 487 31.78 4.27 -0.37
N GLY A 488 31.55 3.14 -1.05
CA GLY A 488 32.67 2.45 -1.72
C GLY A 488 33.70 1.91 -0.73
N LYS A 489 34.97 1.81 -1.16
CA LYS A 489 36.08 1.39 -0.30
C LYS A 489 36.49 2.45 0.72
N GLU A 490 36.43 3.72 0.36
CA GLU A 490 36.78 4.80 1.27
C GLU A 490 35.98 6.06 0.97
N LEU A 491 35.45 6.69 2.02
CA LEU A 491 34.78 7.98 1.95
C LEU A 491 35.10 8.80 3.20
N VAL A 492 35.36 10.09 3.02
CA VAL A 492 35.34 11.08 4.10
C VAL A 492 34.15 12.00 3.86
N PHE A 493 33.27 12.13 4.85
CA PHE A 493 32.08 12.98 4.71
C PHE A 493 31.72 13.64 6.04
N ARG A 494 30.99 14.76 5.93
CA ARG A 494 30.43 15.46 7.07
C ARG A 494 29.00 15.00 7.28
N ALA A 495 28.65 14.54 8.48
CA ALA A 495 27.31 14.07 8.78
C ALA A 495 26.30 15.24 8.69
N PRO A 496 25.25 15.15 7.85
CA PRO A 496 24.30 16.24 7.64
C PRO A 496 23.36 16.46 8.84
N TYR A 497 23.08 15.41 9.60
CA TYR A 497 22.25 15.42 10.81
C TYR A 497 22.70 14.28 11.74
N THR A 498 22.22 14.30 12.98
CA THR A 498 22.54 13.28 13.98
C THR A 498 21.68 12.05 13.77
N GLY A 499 22.27 10.85 13.79
CA GLY A 499 21.53 9.60 13.67
C GLY A 499 22.42 8.36 13.67
N THR A 500 21.78 7.19 13.71
CA THR A 500 22.48 5.90 13.72
C THR A 500 22.92 5.55 12.30
N LEU A 501 24.21 5.20 12.13
CA LEU A 501 24.74 4.75 10.86
C LEU A 501 24.22 3.34 10.54
N HIS A 502 23.73 3.17 9.32
CA HIS A 502 23.36 1.90 8.73
C HIS A 502 24.17 1.66 7.47
N LEU A 503 24.56 0.41 7.24
CA LEU A 503 25.40 -0.01 6.14
C LEU A 503 24.74 -1.15 5.37
N ARG A 504 25.01 -1.23 4.07
CA ARG A 504 24.54 -2.34 3.22
C ARG A 504 25.48 -2.50 2.04
N LEU A 505 25.62 -3.73 1.55
CA LEU A 505 26.21 -4.01 0.24
C LEU A 505 25.10 -4.00 -0.82
N ASN A 506 25.27 -3.16 -1.85
CA ASN A 506 24.21 -2.87 -2.80
C ASN A 506 23.84 -4.09 -3.64
N ASP A 507 22.59 -4.52 -3.58
CA ASP A 507 22.07 -5.58 -4.44
C ASP A 507 20.56 -5.48 -4.54
N ARG A 508 19.99 -6.15 -5.54
CA ARG A 508 18.55 -6.29 -5.71
C ARG A 508 17.96 -7.14 -4.57
N PRO A 509 16.82 -6.75 -3.99
CA PRO A 509 16.15 -7.49 -2.93
C PRO A 509 15.88 -8.97 -3.21
N ASP A 510 15.62 -9.33 -4.48
CA ASP A 510 15.30 -10.69 -4.89
C ASP A 510 16.53 -11.60 -5.10
N LEU A 511 17.74 -11.04 -5.10
CA LEU A 511 19.00 -11.77 -5.32
C LEU A 511 19.94 -11.70 -4.13
N MET A 512 19.87 -10.61 -3.36
CA MET A 512 20.80 -10.27 -2.29
C MET A 512 21.03 -11.42 -1.31
N PHE A 513 19.97 -12.15 -1.01
CA PHE A 513 19.96 -13.13 0.06
C PHE A 513 20.77 -14.40 -0.21
N ASP A 514 21.16 -14.64 -1.46
CA ASP A 514 22.01 -15.75 -1.87
C ASP A 514 23.51 -15.39 -1.89
N ASN A 515 23.84 -14.11 -1.67
CA ASN A 515 25.22 -13.64 -1.54
C ASN A 515 25.95 -14.31 -0.36
N LYS A 516 27.28 -14.31 -0.39
CA LYS A 516 28.10 -14.96 0.65
C LYS A 516 29.29 -14.12 1.07
N GLY A 517 29.53 -14.06 2.38
CA GLY A 517 30.68 -13.38 2.96
C GLY A 517 30.34 -11.99 3.50
N THR A 518 31.38 -11.28 3.92
CA THR A 518 31.26 -10.01 4.64
C THR A 518 32.36 -9.04 4.20
N VAL A 519 32.17 -7.75 4.49
CA VAL A 519 33.25 -6.74 4.47
C VAL A 519 33.43 -6.17 5.87
N GLN A 520 34.66 -5.83 6.22
CA GLN A 520 34.98 -5.11 7.44
C GLN A 520 35.05 -3.61 7.16
N VAL A 521 34.26 -2.84 7.90
CA VAL A 521 34.13 -1.39 7.77
C VAL A 521 34.65 -0.72 9.03
N ARG A 522 35.70 0.08 8.87
CA ARG A 522 36.25 0.94 9.92
C ARG A 522 35.67 2.34 9.79
N VAL A 523 35.13 2.87 10.89
CA VAL A 523 34.58 4.24 10.97
C VAL A 523 35.30 5.00 12.07
N GLU A 524 35.75 6.22 11.80
CA GLU A 524 36.38 7.09 12.79
C GLU A 524 35.98 8.55 12.57
N GLU A 525 35.80 9.31 13.66
CA GLU A 525 35.73 10.77 13.59
C GLU A 525 37.11 11.33 13.19
N VAL A 526 37.13 12.24 12.22
CA VAL A 526 38.34 12.90 11.73
C VAL A 526 38.14 14.41 11.69
N GLU A 527 39.22 15.16 11.82
CA GLU A 527 39.20 16.57 11.44
C GLU A 527 39.13 16.68 9.91
N MET A 528 38.30 17.61 9.40
CA MET A 528 38.31 17.92 7.96
C MET A 528 39.73 18.30 7.56
N PRO A 529 40.27 17.76 6.45
CA PRO A 529 41.53 18.23 5.93
C PRO A 529 41.45 19.74 5.71
N THR A 530 42.18 20.51 6.51
CA THR A 530 42.39 21.93 6.22
C THR A 530 43.17 22.00 4.91
N ASP A 531 42.59 22.69 3.94
CA ASP A 531 43.10 22.85 2.57
C ASP A 531 44.38 23.72 2.54
N GLU A 532 45.44 23.27 3.22
CA GLU A 532 46.77 23.90 3.23
C GLU A 532 47.77 23.21 2.30
N SER A 533 47.40 22.09 1.66
CA SER A 533 48.26 21.43 0.66
C SER A 533 47.88 21.71 -0.80
N ALA A 534 46.89 22.57 -1.05
CA ALA A 534 46.59 23.13 -2.37
C ALA A 534 47.06 24.60 -2.45
N ARG A 535 48.37 24.82 -2.31
CA ARG A 535 49.03 26.06 -2.76
C ARG A 535 50.28 25.75 -3.56
#